data_AF-A0A7J6G5X2-F1
#
_entry.id   AF-A0A7J6G5X2-F1
#
_cell.length_a   1.000
_cell.length_b   1.000
_cell.length_c   1.000
_cell.angle_alpha   90.00
_cell.angle_beta   90.00
_cell.angle_gamma   90.00
#
_symmetry.space_group_name_H-M   'P 1'
#
loop_
_entity.id
_entity.type
_entity.pdbx_description
1 polymer ?
#
loop_
_entity_poly.entity_id
_entity_poly.type
_entity_poly.pdbx_seq_one_letter_code
_entity_poly.pdbx_strand_id
1 'polypeptide(L)'
;MEPFPIVTVDGLPEQVTADCGVFVASFAEYFIDGKPIPSSGFDVEIHRDRLAVLFYHYGMKKQLENIESESEARPSLPKNFSVF
;
A
#
# COMPACT_ATOMS: atom_id res chain seq x y z
N MET A 1 -17.76 -1.32 23.40
CA MET A 1 -17.38 -0.76 22.09
C MET A 1 -18.03 -1.66 21.06
N GLU A 2 -18.86 -1.10 20.19
CA GLU A 2 -19.45 -1.87 19.10
C GLU A 2 -18.36 -2.23 18.08
N PRO A 3 -18.32 -3.46 17.56
CA PRO A 3 -17.35 -3.83 16.52
C PRO A 3 -17.62 -3.06 15.23
N PHE A 4 -16.56 -2.80 14.46
CA PHE A 4 -16.72 -2.23 13.13
C PHE A 4 -17.45 -3.22 12.21
N PRO A 5 -18.32 -2.74 11.30
CA PRO A 5 -18.96 -3.60 10.32
C PRO A 5 -17.92 -4.18 9.36
N ILE A 6 -18.04 -5.48 9.07
CA ILE A 6 -17.26 -6.15 8.03
C ILE A 6 -18.11 -6.15 6.76
N VAL A 7 -17.52 -5.70 5.66
CA VAL A 7 -18.17 -5.68 4.34
C VAL A 7 -17.38 -6.58 3.40
N THR A 8 -18.06 -7.54 2.78
CA THR A 8 -17.53 -8.34 1.67
C THR A 8 -17.98 -7.71 0.36
N VAL A 9 -17.07 -7.62 -0.61
CA VAL A 9 -17.35 -7.07 -1.93
C VAL A 9 -17.19 -8.18 -2.95
N ASP A 10 -18.28 -8.52 -3.63
CA ASP A 10 -18.33 -9.58 -4.64
C ASP A 10 -18.17 -9.01 -6.06
N GLY A 11 -17.87 -9.90 -7.02
CA GLY A 11 -17.82 -9.54 -8.44
C GLY A 11 -16.62 -8.67 -8.83
N LEU A 12 -15.60 -8.62 -7.97
CA LEU A 12 -14.31 -8.01 -8.30
C LEU A 12 -13.43 -9.00 -9.06
N PRO A 13 -12.49 -8.49 -9.87
CA PRO A 13 -11.47 -9.32 -10.48
C PRO A 13 -10.67 -10.08 -9.43
N GLU A 14 -10.48 -11.37 -9.66
CA GLU A 14 -9.70 -12.25 -8.78
C GLU A 14 -8.39 -12.65 -9.45
N GLN A 15 -7.37 -12.91 -8.64
CA GLN A 15 -6.11 -13.42 -9.14
C GLN A 15 -6.28 -14.85 -9.69
N VAL A 16 -5.58 -15.15 -10.78
CA VAL A 16 -5.49 -16.53 -11.33
C VAL A 16 -4.10 -17.13 -11.07
N THR A 17 -3.08 -16.27 -11.05
CA THR A 17 -1.66 -16.60 -10.88
C THR A 17 -1.14 -16.07 -9.54
N ALA A 18 0.19 -16.06 -9.36
CA ALA A 18 0.86 -15.59 -8.15
C ALA A 18 0.93 -14.05 -8.03
N ASP A 19 -0.21 -13.37 -8.21
CA ASP A 19 -0.31 -11.90 -8.28
C ASP A 19 -1.06 -11.26 -7.12
N CYS A 20 -1.28 -11.99 -6.02
CA CYS A 20 -2.00 -11.51 -4.84
C CYS A 20 -1.57 -10.11 -4.39
N GLY A 21 -0.26 -9.84 -4.39
CA GLY A 21 0.29 -8.55 -3.99
C GLY A 21 -0.13 -7.39 -4.89
N VAL A 22 -0.25 -7.62 -6.21
CA VAL A 22 -0.69 -6.61 -7.18
C VAL A 22 -2.15 -6.25 -6.95
N PHE A 23 -3.00 -7.25 -6.71
CA PHE A 23 -4.42 -7.04 -6.39
C PHE A 23 -4.60 -6.31 -5.07
N VAL A 24 -3.94 -6.76 -3.99
CA VAL A 24 -4.03 -6.13 -2.67
C VAL A 24 -3.56 -4.67 -2.72
N ALA A 25 -2.40 -4.40 -3.32
CA ALA A 25 -1.86 -3.04 -3.42
C ALA A 25 -2.77 -2.13 -4.26
N SER A 26 -3.27 -2.62 -5.40
CA SER A 26 -4.13 -1.84 -6.27
C SER A 26 -5.50 -1.56 -5.63
N PHE A 27 -6.11 -2.56 -4.99
CA PHE A 27 -7.41 -2.36 -4.31
C PHE A 27 -7.29 -1.38 -3.16
N ALA A 28 -6.21 -1.46 -2.36
CA ALA A 28 -5.92 -0.47 -1.33
C ALA A 28 -5.85 0.95 -1.89
N GLU A 29 -5.17 1.15 -3.03
CA GLU A 29 -5.12 2.45 -3.71
C GLU A 29 -6.50 2.93 -4.16
N TYR A 30 -7.33 2.07 -4.76
CA TYR A 30 -8.70 2.41 -5.13
C TYR A 30 -9.53 2.86 -3.91
N PHE A 31 -9.41 2.17 -2.77
CA PHE A 31 -10.10 2.55 -1.54
C PHE A 31 -9.60 3.89 -0.97
N ILE A 32 -8.29 4.10 -0.93
CA ILE A 32 -7.68 5.35 -0.44
C ILE A 32 -8.11 6.54 -1.31
N ASP A 33 -8.13 6.35 -2.63
CA ASP A 33 -8.52 7.38 -3.58
C ASP A 33 -10.05 7.55 -3.70
N GLY A 34 -10.85 6.71 -3.04
CA GLY A 34 -12.31 6.70 -3.17
C GLY A 34 -12.79 6.37 -4.59
N LYS A 35 -11.99 5.66 -5.38
CA LYS A 35 -12.28 5.28 -6.76
C LYS A 35 -12.97 3.91 -6.82
N PRO A 36 -13.93 3.70 -7.73
CA PRO A 36 -14.52 2.38 -7.92
C PRO A 36 -13.47 1.42 -8.49
N ILE A 37 -13.44 0.19 -7.96
CA ILE A 37 -12.63 -0.89 -8.53
C ILE A 37 -13.34 -1.39 -9.79
N PRO A 38 -12.64 -1.48 -10.95
CA PRO A 38 -13.26 -1.99 -12.16
C PRO A 38 -13.60 -3.47 -11.99
N SER A 39 -14.88 -3.83 -12.18
CA SER A 39 -15.36 -5.21 -12.11
C SER A 39 -14.87 -6.09 -13.28
N SER A 40 -14.39 -5.46 -14.35
CA SER A 40 -13.83 -6.12 -15.54
C SER A 40 -12.68 -5.29 -16.10
N GLY A 41 -11.71 -5.92 -16.76
CA GLY A 41 -10.60 -5.21 -17.40
C GLY A 41 -9.53 -4.72 -16.41
N PHE A 42 -9.42 -5.35 -15.25
CA PHE A 42 -8.25 -5.19 -14.39
C PHE A 42 -7.06 -5.92 -15.01
N ASP A 43 -6.23 -5.15 -15.72
CA ASP A 43 -5.02 -5.66 -16.35
C ASP A 43 -3.90 -5.77 -15.32
N VAL A 44 -3.69 -6.99 -14.82
CA VAL A 44 -2.69 -7.28 -13.80
C VAL A 44 -1.28 -6.90 -14.23
N GLU A 45 -0.94 -7.02 -15.51
CA GLU A 45 0.39 -6.74 -16.03
C GLU A 45 0.67 -5.24 -15.98
N ILE A 46 -0.29 -4.42 -16.43
CA ILE A 46 -0.19 -2.96 -16.34
C ILE A 46 -0.06 -2.50 -14.88
N HIS A 47 -0.85 -3.08 -13.97
CA HIS A 47 -0.76 -2.76 -12.55
C HIS A 47 0.58 -3.19 -11.95
N ARG A 48 1.11 -4.36 -12.32
CA ARG A 48 2.40 -4.87 -11.85
C ARG A 48 3.54 -3.97 -12.30
N ASP A 49 3.59 -3.58 -13.57
CA ASP A 49 4.62 -2.71 -14.11
C ASP A 49 4.61 -1.34 -13.43
N ARG A 50 3.43 -0.75 -13.25
CA ARG A 50 3.30 0.53 -12.56
C ARG A 50 3.77 0.45 -11.11
N LEU A 51 3.36 -0.59 -10.38
CA LEU A 51 3.78 -0.79 -8.98
C LEU A 51 5.30 -1.04 -8.89
N ALA A 52 5.89 -1.80 -9.82
CA ALA A 52 7.32 -2.04 -9.86
C ALA A 52 8.11 -0.72 -10.02
N VAL A 53 7.69 0.15 -10.94
CA VAL A 53 8.32 1.46 -11.15
C VAL A 53 8.16 2.35 -9.91
N LEU A 54 6.97 2.41 -9.32
CA LEU A 54 6.71 3.21 -8.13
C LEU A 54 7.54 2.74 -6.93
N PHE A 55 7.58 1.44 -6.66
CA PHE A 55 8.36 0.89 -5.55
C PHE A 55 9.86 1.03 -5.77
N TYR A 56 10.34 0.86 -6.99
CA TYR A 56 11.73 1.13 -7.31
C TYR A 56 12.10 2.59 -7.05
N HIS A 57 11.32 3.54 -7.58
CA HIS A 57 11.54 4.97 -7.35
C HIS A 57 11.52 5.32 -5.87
N TYR A 58 10.55 4.79 -5.13
CA TYR A 58 10.43 5.02 -3.69
C TYR A 58 11.64 4.46 -2.93
N GLY A 59 12.05 3.22 -3.21
CA GLY A 59 13.22 2.59 -2.61
C GLY A 59 14.51 3.37 -2.88
N MET A 60 14.70 3.81 -4.13
CA MET A 60 15.83 4.67 -4.51
C MET A 60 15.83 5.99 -3.74
N LYS A 61 14.67 6.63 -3.60
CA LYS A 61 14.52 7.87 -2.84
C LYS A 61 14.84 7.67 -1.36
N LYS A 62 14.39 6.55 -0.75
CA LYS A 62 14.76 6.20 0.63
C LYS A 62 16.27 6.07 0.81
N GLN A 63 16.95 5.40 -0.13
CA GLN A 63 18.39 5.18 -0.05
C GLN A 63 19.23 6.46 -0.28
N LEU A 64 18.83 7.28 -1.27
CA LEU A 64 19.62 8.45 -1.68
C LEU A 64 19.34 9.68 -0.82
N GLU A 65 18.08 9.88 -0.41
CA GLU A 65 17.64 11.10 0.28
C GLU A 65 17.40 10.86 1.78
N ASN A 66 17.67 9.65 2.28
CA ASN A 66 17.41 9.23 3.67
C ASN A 66 15.98 9.56 4.14
N ILE A 67 15.01 9.38 3.24
CA ILE A 67 13.60 9.59 3.57
C ILE A 67 13.11 8.41 4.39
N GLU A 68 12.76 8.67 5.64
CA GLU A 68 12.01 7.73 6.47
C GLU A 68 10.51 7.86 6.14
N SER A 69 9.82 6.73 6.00
CA SER A 69 8.36 6.78 6.08
C SER A 69 7.96 7.12 7.50
N GLU A 70 6.87 7.86 7.67
CA GLU A 70 6.33 8.20 9.00
C GLU A 70 6.11 6.96 9.89
N SER A 71 5.74 5.82 9.30
CA SER A 71 5.60 4.54 10.02
C SER A 71 6.91 3.93 10.50
N GLU A 72 8.03 4.28 9.88
CA GLU A 72 9.39 3.82 10.20
C GLU A 72 10.16 4.86 11.01
N ALA A 73 9.60 6.06 11.17
CA ALA A 73 10.18 7.09 12.00
C ALA A 73 10.31 6.52 13.42
N ARG A 74 11.53 6.56 13.96
CA ARG A 74 11.75 6.17 15.36
C ARG A 74 10.77 6.95 16.23
N PRO A 75 10.11 6.31 17.21
CA PRO A 75 9.30 7.05 18.18
C PRO A 75 10.14 8.21 18.68
N SER A 76 9.64 9.44 18.56
CA SER A 76 10.39 10.61 19.04
C SER A 76 10.66 10.39 20.52
N LEU A 77 11.91 10.11 20.88
CA LEU A 77 12.30 10.03 22.28
C LEU A 77 11.93 11.37 22.92
N PRO A 78 11.20 11.38 24.05
CA PRO A 78 10.90 12.63 24.73
C PRO A 78 12.23 13.37 24.98
N LYS A 79 12.24 14.68 24.73
CA LYS A 79 13.43 15.55 24.67
C LYS A 79 14.31 15.58 25.94
N ASN A 80 13.98 14.79 26.97
CA ASN A 80 14.65 14.74 28.27
C ASN A 80 15.06 13.32 28.70
N PHE A 81 15.09 12.32 27.81
CA PHE A 81 15.65 11.01 28.17
C PHE A 81 17.19 11.05 28.18
N SER A 82 17.73 11.62 29.26
CA SER A 82 19.11 11.43 29.66
C SER A 82 19.27 10.02 30.20
N VAL A 83 19.96 9.14 29.46
CA VAL A 83 20.47 7.88 30.03
C VAL A 83 21.82 8.20 30.67
N PHE A 84 21.76 8.58 31.94
CA PHE A 84 22.83 8.40 32.92
C PHE A 84 22.21 7.65 34.11
#